data_AF-A0A820QZF4-F1
#
_entry.id   AF-A0A820QZF4-F1
#
_cell.length_a   1.000
_cell.length_b   1.000
_cell.length_c   1.000
_cell.angle_alpha   90.00
_cell.angle_beta   90.00
_cell.angle_gamma   90.00
#
_symmetry.space_group_name_H-M   'P 1'
#
loop_
_entity.id
_entity.type
_entity.pdbx_description
1 polymer ?
#
loop_
_entity_poly.entity_id
_entity_poly.type
_entity_poly.pdbx_seq_one_letter_code
_entity_poly.pdbx_strand_id
1 'polypeptide(L)'
;NITDTLIKICELLTSDPPGANARIPFEQWKKYYRYLAELDGDIKEQHMKQVIDYLANEWVIRQNGMIHPRNFIHPECPKLEE
;
A
#
# COMPACT_ATOMS: atom_id res chain seq x y z
N ASN A 1 -8.85 -9.26 5.41
CA ASN A 1 -8.36 -7.91 5.71
C ASN A 1 -7.20 -7.61 4.76
N ILE A 2 -7.42 -6.67 3.83
CA ILE A 2 -6.47 -6.28 2.80
C ILE A 2 -5.25 -5.58 3.40
N THR A 3 -5.45 -4.81 4.47
CA THR A 3 -4.39 -4.11 5.18
C THR A 3 -3.34 -5.09 5.72
N ASP A 4 -3.75 -6.09 6.49
CA ASP A 4 -2.83 -7.09 7.04
C ASP A 4 -2.10 -7.88 5.94
N THR A 5 -2.81 -8.19 4.86
CA THR A 5 -2.24 -8.91 3.71
C THR A 5 -1.15 -8.08 3.04
N LEU A 6 -1.38 -6.79 2.81
CA LEU A 6 -0.38 -5.89 2.21
C LEU A 6 0.80 -5.64 3.14
N ILE A 7 0.60 -5.61 4.46
CA ILE A 7 1.71 -5.58 5.44
C ILE A 7 2.58 -6.83 5.26
N LYS A 8 1.97 -8.02 5.20
CA LYS A 8 2.71 -9.28 5.00
C LYS A 8 3.44 -9.32 3.67
N ILE A 9 2.85 -8.82 2.59
CA ILE A 9 3.50 -8.70 1.29
C ILE A 9 4.75 -7.80 1.38
N CYS A 10 4.63 -6.65 2.05
CA CYS A 10 5.78 -5.77 2.30
C CYS A 10 6.87 -6.51 3.09
N GLU A 11 6.53 -7.20 4.18
CA GLU A 11 7.48 -7.98 4.99
C GLU A 11 8.17 -9.11 4.22
N LEU A 12 7.46 -9.78 3.31
CA LEU A 12 7.98 -10.91 2.53
C LEU A 12 8.88 -10.48 1.37
N LEU A 13 8.56 -9.35 0.74
CA LEU A 13 9.22 -8.93 -0.50
C LEU A 13 10.26 -7.82 -0.30
N THR A 14 10.30 -7.23 0.90
CA THR A 14 11.27 -6.17 1.20
C THR A 14 12.70 -6.68 1.07
N SER A 15 13.58 -5.81 0.58
CA SER A 15 15.03 -6.01 0.63
C SER A 15 15.66 -5.31 1.84
N ASP A 16 14.85 -4.68 2.70
CA ASP A 16 15.35 -4.14 3.96
C ASP A 16 15.72 -5.29 4.92
N PRO A 17 16.63 -5.07 5.88
CA PRO A 17 16.95 -6.07 6.90
C PRO A 17 15.72 -6.47 7.75
N PRO A 18 15.70 -7.69 8.32
CA PRO A 18 14.65 -8.09 9.26
C PRO A 18 14.47 -7.08 10.40
N GLY A 19 13.23 -6.71 10.69
CA GLY A 19 12.88 -5.73 11.74
C GLY A 19 13.00 -4.26 11.31
N ALA A 20 13.41 -3.98 10.07
CA ALA A 20 13.36 -2.64 9.49
C ALA A 20 11.94 -2.27 9.02
N ASN A 21 11.83 -1.18 8.24
CA ASN A 21 10.54 -0.60 7.86
C ASN A 21 9.83 -1.33 6.70
N ALA A 22 10.31 -2.50 6.28
CA ALA A 22 9.75 -3.37 5.25
C ALA A 22 9.26 -2.64 3.97
N ARG A 23 10.06 -1.72 3.43
CA ARG A 23 9.62 -0.98 2.23
C ARG A 23 9.72 -1.82 0.97
N ILE A 24 8.85 -1.53 0.02
CA ILE A 24 8.88 -2.07 -1.34
C ILE A 24 8.67 -0.94 -2.37
N PRO A 25 8.98 -1.15 -3.66
CA PRO A 25 8.63 -0.20 -4.70
C PRO A 25 7.12 0.03 -4.78
N PHE A 26 6.69 1.29 -4.88
CA PHE A 26 5.26 1.64 -4.90
C PHE A 26 4.51 1.03 -6.09
N GLU A 27 5.13 0.98 -7.26
CA GLU A 27 4.54 0.33 -8.44
C GLU A 27 4.23 -1.15 -8.22
N GLN A 28 5.04 -1.83 -7.41
CA GLN A 28 4.81 -3.23 -7.04
C GLN A 28 3.67 -3.34 -6.02
N TRP A 29 3.67 -2.50 -4.99
CA TRP A 29 2.56 -2.43 -4.02
C TRP A 29 1.21 -2.16 -4.69
N LYS A 30 1.15 -1.23 -5.65
CA LYS A 30 -0.08 -0.89 -6.39
C LYS A 30 -0.68 -2.09 -7.13
N LYS A 31 0.16 -2.96 -7.70
CA LYS A 31 -0.30 -4.19 -8.38
C LYS A 31 -1.00 -5.14 -7.41
N TYR A 32 -0.41 -5.32 -6.23
CA TYR A 32 -1.02 -6.18 -5.21
C TYR A 32 -2.30 -5.58 -4.62
N TYR A 33 -2.32 -4.28 -4.35
CA TYR A 33 -3.53 -3.64 -3.84
C TYR A 33 -4.70 -3.76 -4.82
N ARG A 34 -4.48 -3.47 -6.11
CA ARG A 34 -5.53 -3.64 -7.14
C ARG A 34 -6.01 -5.08 -7.24
N TYR A 35 -5.07 -6.02 -7.29
CA TYR A 35 -5.42 -7.44 -7.35
C TYR A 35 -6.27 -7.88 -6.16
N LEU A 36 -5.90 -7.48 -4.93
CA LEU A 36 -6.65 -7.81 -3.74
C LEU A 36 -8.04 -7.14 -3.71
N ALA A 37 -8.12 -5.89 -4.14
CA ALA A 37 -9.39 -5.16 -4.22
C ALA A 37 -10.35 -5.74 -5.27
N GLU A 38 -9.83 -6.15 -6.42
CA GLU A 38 -10.60 -6.87 -7.46
C GLU A 38 -11.10 -8.23 -6.96
N LEU A 39 -10.28 -8.94 -6.17
CA LEU A 39 -10.67 -10.22 -5.56
C LEU A 39 -11.73 -10.07 -4.47
N ASP A 40 -11.66 -9.00 -3.68
CA ASP A 40 -12.63 -8.69 -2.64
C ASP A 40 -13.99 -8.30 -3.24
N GLY A 41 -13.97 -7.59 -4.39
CA GLY A 41 -15.16 -7.31 -5.21
C GLY A 41 -16.00 -6.13 -4.73
N ASP A 42 -15.77 -5.64 -3.51
CA ASP A 42 -16.56 -4.57 -2.89
C ASP A 42 -15.88 -3.18 -2.98
N ILE A 43 -14.59 -3.13 -3.32
CA ILE A 43 -13.84 -1.88 -3.39
C ILE A 43 -13.99 -1.23 -4.77
N LYS A 44 -14.58 -0.03 -4.79
CA LYS A 44 -14.78 0.74 -6.02
C LYS A 44 -13.46 1.25 -6.59
N GLU A 45 -13.34 1.25 -7.92
CA GLU A 45 -12.21 1.85 -8.65
C GLU A 45 -11.89 3.28 -8.21
N GLN A 46 -12.94 4.09 -7.99
CA GLN A 46 -12.78 5.47 -7.53
C GLN A 46 -12.14 5.55 -6.13
N HIS A 47 -12.48 4.60 -5.25
CA HIS A 47 -11.89 4.52 -3.90
C HIS A 47 -10.42 4.07 -3.97
N MET A 48 -10.12 3.06 -4.79
CA MET A 48 -8.73 2.66 -5.05
C MET A 48 -7.90 3.82 -5.57
N LYS A 49 -8.45 4.62 -6.50
CA LYS A 49 -7.78 5.80 -7.03
C LYS A 49 -7.47 6.82 -5.93
N GLN A 50 -8.40 7.08 -5.01
CA GLN A 50 -8.17 8.00 -3.89
C GLN A 50 -7.04 7.55 -2.98
N VAL A 51 -7.01 6.26 -2.62
CA VAL A 51 -5.90 5.66 -1.84
C VAL A 51 -4.58 5.81 -2.58
N ILE A 52 -4.54 5.40 -3.85
CA ILE A 52 -3.32 5.43 -4.66
C ILE A 52 -2.79 6.87 -4.83
N ASP A 53 -3.67 7.83 -5.09
CA ASP A 53 -3.31 9.23 -5.26
C ASP A 53 -2.79 9.84 -3.94
N TYR A 54 -3.45 9.55 -2.81
CA TYR A 54 -2.96 9.97 -1.49
C TYR A 54 -1.54 9.47 -1.23
N LEU A 55 -1.31 8.17 -1.41
CA LEU A 55 0.00 7.56 -1.16
C LEU A 55 1.08 8.12 -2.10
N ALA A 56 0.74 8.29 -3.38
CA ALA A 56 1.65 8.83 -4.39
C ALA A 56 2.11 10.25 -4.03
N ASN A 57 1.15 11.12 -3.68
CA ASN A 57 1.40 12.54 -3.45
C ASN A 57 2.06 12.80 -2.08
N GLU A 58 1.62 12.13 -1.02
CA GLU A 58 2.14 12.39 0.32
C GLU A 58 3.47 11.69 0.61
N TRP A 59 3.64 10.45 0.15
CA TRP A 59 4.72 9.58 0.61
C TRP A 59 5.71 9.22 -0.49
N VAL A 60 5.22 8.76 -1.65
CA VAL A 60 6.07 8.12 -2.67
C VAL A 60 7.09 9.10 -3.26
N ILE A 61 6.69 10.35 -3.52
CA ILE A 61 7.60 11.41 -3.99
C ILE A 61 8.71 11.67 -2.97
N ARG A 62 8.35 11.75 -1.68
CA ARG A 62 9.30 12.04 -0.58
C ARG A 62 10.19 10.84 -0.25
N GLN A 63 9.76 9.63 -0.59
CA GLN A 63 10.43 8.36 -0.29
C GLN A 63 11.05 7.71 -1.53
N ASN A 64 11.34 8.50 -2.58
CA ASN A 64 12.06 8.05 -3.78
C ASN A 64 11.43 6.82 -4.44
N GLY A 65 10.10 6.83 -4.63
CA GLY A 65 9.38 5.73 -5.28
C GLY A 65 9.04 4.55 -4.37
N MET A 66 9.38 4.62 -3.08
CA MET A 66 9.16 3.53 -2.11
C MET A 66 7.91 3.77 -1.26
N ILE A 67 7.31 2.67 -0.81
CA ILE A 67 6.20 2.67 0.15
C ILE A 67 6.54 1.78 1.35
N HIS A 68 6.13 2.23 2.53
CA HIS A 68 6.25 1.52 3.80
C HIS A 68 4.85 1.12 4.32
N PRO A 69 4.74 0.03 5.10
CA PRO A 69 3.52 -0.29 5.84
C PRO A 69 2.88 0.89 6.56
N ARG A 70 3.71 1.69 7.25
CA ARG A 70 3.25 2.88 8.00
C ARG A 70 2.53 3.93 7.15
N ASN A 71 2.75 3.97 5.84
CA ASN A 71 2.16 5.00 4.98
C ASN A 71 0.68 4.71 4.71
N PHE A 72 0.31 3.45 4.48
CA PHE A 72 -1.06 3.05 4.15
C PHE A 72 -1.89 2.62 5.36
N ILE A 73 -1.28 2.52 6.55
CA ILE A 73 -1.98 2.47 7.84
C ILE A 73 -2.05 3.86 8.51
N HIS A 74 -1.52 4.90 7.85
CA HIS A 74 -1.53 6.25 8.40
C HIS A 74 -2.98 6.71 8.64
N PRO A 75 -3.30 7.41 9.76
CA PRO A 75 -4.67 7.80 10.07
C PRO A 75 -5.37 8.66 9.00
N GLU A 76 -4.59 9.42 8.23
CA GLU A 76 -5.10 10.26 7.15
C GLU A 76 -5.16 9.54 5.79
N CYS A 77 -4.59 8.34 5.68
CA CYS A 77 -4.76 7.52 4.49
C CYS A 77 -6.23 7.06 4.45
N PRO A 78 -6.92 7.20 3.30
CA PRO A 78 -8.19 6.52 3.14
C PRO A 78 -8.00 5.02 3.41
N LYS A 79 -8.97 4.41 4.11
CA LYS A 79 -8.91 2.98 4.42
C LYS A 79 -8.77 2.17 3.14
N LEU A 80 -8.02 1.08 3.20
CA LEU A 80 -7.79 0.22 2.03
C LEU A 80 -9.04 -0.59 1.64
N GLU A 81 -9.98 -0.72 2.56
CA GLU A 81 -11.28 -1.38 2.42
C GLU A 81 -12.33 -0.44 3.04
N GLU A 82 -13.52 -0.33 2.42
CA GLU A 82 -14.60 0.60 2.84
C GLU A 82 -15.17 0.24 4.23
#